data_AF-A0A0F9L5S0-F1
#
_entry.id   AF-A0A0F9L5S0-F1
#
_cell.length_a   1.000
_cell.length_b   1.000
_cell.length_c   1.000
_cell.angle_alpha   90.00
_cell.angle_beta   90.00
_cell.angle_gamma   90.00
#
_symmetry.space_group_name_H-M   'P 1'
#
loop_
_entity.id
_entity.type
_entity.pdbx_description
1 polymer ?
#
loop_
_entity_poly.entity_id
_entity_poly.type
_entity_poly.pdbx_seq_one_letter_code
_entity_poly.pdbx_strand_id
1 'polypeptide(L)'
;MNTELRELRDDDGGLVALAELRDAEGVIRLELTEDGYDLPELADTMEEADARAAASTYLFALRGVKRQVDANYAEFTVLQDFNKDRHVARQSGLIRRMEYLSVTIKALFGFMRPAGKKKSLNLIGGVVGMRAQTEELVIEDDQAVIAWAQEQQVAGIVKVTLSLDRKELRSHMEHARQERRVLGSVADPDRIPPPGVTLGARPDMFYATPAKD
;
A
#
# COMPACT_ATOMS: atom_id res chain seq x y z
N MET A 1 44.88 -1.94 -0.52
CA MET A 1 44.92 -0.52 -0.88
C MET A 1 43.59 -0.24 -1.58
N ASN A 2 42.52 0.28 -0.95
CA ASN A 2 42.39 1.57 -0.22
C ASN A 2 43.26 2.63 -0.91
N THR A 3 42.75 3.72 -1.47
CA THR A 3 41.90 4.80 -0.91
C THR A 3 41.63 5.73 -2.13
N GLU A 4 40.47 6.26 -2.52
CA GLU A 4 39.52 7.28 -2.00
C GLU A 4 38.48 7.41 -3.14
N LEU A 5 37.17 7.21 -3.02
CA LEU A 5 36.17 7.95 -2.25
C LEU A 5 36.60 9.38 -1.92
N ARG A 6 36.54 10.26 -2.92
CA ARG A 6 36.44 11.70 -2.71
C ARG A 6 35.09 12.18 -3.22
N GLU A 7 34.18 12.26 -2.25
CA GLU A 7 33.07 13.19 -2.11
C GLU A 7 33.11 14.34 -3.12
N LEU A 8 32.35 14.23 -4.21
CA LEU A 8 31.72 15.39 -4.82
C LEU A 8 30.47 15.64 -3.99
N ARG A 9 30.69 16.45 -2.96
CA ARG A 9 29.68 16.98 -2.07
C ARG A 9 28.81 17.91 -2.92
N ASP A 10 27.61 17.42 -3.20
CA ASP A 10 26.48 18.19 -3.67
C ASP A 10 26.19 19.31 -2.66
N ASP A 11 26.68 20.52 -2.91
CA ASP A 11 26.18 21.72 -2.24
C ASP A 11 25.50 22.70 -3.23
N ASP A 12 25.43 22.37 -4.54
CA ASP A 12 24.84 23.24 -5.58
C ASP A 12 23.80 22.54 -6.50
N GLY A 13 23.22 21.40 -6.06
CA GLY A 13 22.25 20.61 -6.84
C GLY A 13 20.95 21.33 -7.23
N GLY A 14 20.73 22.57 -6.76
CA GLY A 14 19.59 23.40 -7.14
C GLY A 14 19.79 24.22 -8.43
N LEU A 15 21.03 24.58 -8.78
CA LEU A 15 21.31 25.50 -9.89
C LEU A 15 21.35 24.80 -11.26
N VAL A 16 21.78 23.54 -11.32
CA VAL A 16 21.82 22.76 -12.57
C VAL A 16 20.39 22.40 -13.02
N ALA A 17 19.52 22.02 -12.08
CA ALA A 17 18.11 21.75 -12.38
C ALA A 17 17.36 23.01 -12.87
N LEU A 18 17.67 24.20 -12.35
CA LEU A 18 17.02 25.46 -12.76
C LEU A 18 17.44 25.92 -14.16
N ALA A 19 18.69 25.67 -14.58
CA ALA A 19 19.15 26.02 -15.92
C ALA A 19 18.51 25.12 -16.99
N GLU A 20 18.44 23.80 -16.74
CA GLU A 20 17.77 22.84 -17.62
C GLU A 20 16.25 23.11 -17.72
N LEU A 21 15.61 23.57 -16.63
CA LEU A 21 14.21 23.98 -16.62
C LEU A 21 13.94 25.24 -17.45
N ARG A 22 14.89 26.19 -17.50
CA ARG A 22 14.73 27.46 -18.24
C ARG A 22 14.84 27.28 -19.76
N ASP A 23 15.74 26.41 -20.21
CA ASP A 23 15.83 26.03 -21.63
C ASP A 23 14.64 25.15 -22.06
N ALA A 24 14.12 24.31 -21.14
CA ALA A 24 12.89 23.56 -21.35
C ALA A 24 11.64 24.47 -21.44
N GLU A 25 11.60 25.60 -20.73
CA GLU A 25 10.48 26.55 -20.76
C GLU A 25 10.19 27.07 -22.17
N GLY A 26 11.24 27.37 -22.94
CA GLY A 26 11.12 27.84 -24.33
C GLY A 26 10.59 26.76 -25.29
N VAL A 27 11.01 25.51 -25.10
CA VAL A 27 10.56 24.36 -25.91
C VAL A 27 9.12 23.98 -25.57
N ILE A 28 8.76 23.96 -24.28
CA ILE A 28 7.42 23.59 -23.82
C ILE A 28 6.39 24.66 -24.21
N ARG A 29 6.76 25.95 -24.24
CA ARG A 29 5.88 27.01 -24.74
C ARG A 29 5.52 26.83 -26.22
N LEU A 30 6.45 26.35 -27.04
CA LEU A 30 6.21 26.04 -28.45
C LEU A 30 5.25 24.85 -28.62
N GLU A 31 5.45 23.78 -27.86
CA GLU A 31 4.57 22.60 -27.86
C GLU A 31 3.13 22.94 -27.39
N LEU A 32 2.99 23.81 -26.38
CA LEU A 32 1.69 24.27 -25.88
C LEU A 32 0.88 25.07 -26.91
N THR A 33 1.55 25.83 -27.78
CA THR A 33 0.90 26.52 -28.90
C THR A 33 0.50 25.59 -30.04
N GLU A 34 1.19 24.46 -30.22
CA GLU A 34 0.89 23.48 -31.27
C GLU A 34 -0.28 22.55 -30.90
N ASP A 35 -0.46 22.23 -29.60
CA ASP A 35 -1.50 21.29 -29.13
C ASP A 35 -2.92 21.90 -29.01
N GLY A 36 -3.11 23.18 -29.33
CA GLY A 36 -4.44 23.79 -29.48
C GLY A 36 -5.31 23.81 -28.22
N TYR A 37 -4.69 23.83 -27.02
CA TYR A 37 -5.42 23.97 -25.77
C TYR A 37 -6.16 25.31 -25.71
N ASP A 38 -7.44 25.29 -25.31
CA ASP A 38 -8.27 26.48 -25.15
C ASP A 38 -7.53 27.55 -24.35
N LEU A 39 -7.54 28.78 -24.86
CA LEU A 39 -6.95 29.93 -24.19
C LEU A 39 -7.55 30.04 -22.78
N PRO A 40 -6.72 30.18 -21.72
CA PRO A 40 -7.21 30.33 -20.36
C PRO A 40 -8.18 31.52 -20.27
N GLU A 41 -9.05 31.51 -19.25
CA GLU A 41 -9.94 32.64 -18.95
C GLU A 41 -9.20 33.97 -19.15
N LEU A 42 -9.88 34.98 -19.72
CA LEU A 42 -9.25 36.29 -19.97
C LEU A 42 -8.68 36.81 -18.64
N ALA A 43 -7.37 37.07 -18.60
CA ALA A 43 -6.73 37.68 -17.46
C ALA A 43 -7.15 39.15 -17.38
N ASP A 44 -7.37 39.66 -16.17
CA ASP A 44 -7.78 41.06 -15.99
C ASP A 44 -6.58 42.01 -16.19
N THR A 45 -5.36 41.49 -16.06
CA THR A 45 -4.11 42.23 -16.24
C THR A 45 -3.07 41.45 -17.05
N MET A 46 -2.11 42.16 -17.64
CA MET A 46 -1.00 41.55 -18.40
C MET A 46 -0.08 40.70 -17.51
N GLU A 47 0.17 41.14 -16.27
CA GLU A 47 0.96 40.36 -15.29
C GLU A 47 0.27 39.04 -14.93
N GLU A 48 -1.06 39.06 -14.78
CA GLU A 48 -1.83 37.85 -14.55
C GLU A 48 -1.84 36.92 -15.78
N ALA A 49 -1.87 37.48 -17.00
CA ALA A 49 -1.74 36.71 -18.23
C ALA A 49 -0.39 35.98 -18.30
N ASP A 50 0.71 36.67 -17.99
CA ASP A 50 2.06 36.09 -17.97
C ASP A 50 2.20 35.01 -16.89
N ALA A 51 1.63 35.25 -15.70
CA ALA A 51 1.63 34.27 -14.61
C ALA A 51 0.80 33.01 -14.96
N ARG A 52 -0.36 33.16 -15.60
CA ARG A 52 -1.19 32.05 -16.09
C ARG A 52 -0.46 31.25 -17.16
N ALA A 53 0.22 31.92 -18.10
CA ALA A 53 1.02 31.25 -19.12
C ALA A 53 2.16 30.42 -18.51
N ALA A 54 2.90 30.99 -17.55
CA ALA A 54 3.96 30.29 -16.84
C ALA A 54 3.42 29.08 -16.05
N ALA A 55 2.30 29.24 -15.33
CA ALA A 55 1.67 28.15 -14.59
C ALA A 55 1.25 26.99 -15.50
N SER A 56 0.69 27.29 -16.69
CA SER A 56 0.35 26.29 -17.70
C SER A 56 1.58 25.52 -18.21
N THR A 57 2.70 26.21 -18.46
CA THR A 57 3.98 25.58 -18.82
C THR A 57 4.46 24.60 -17.75
N TYR A 58 4.42 25.01 -16.48
CA TYR A 58 4.80 24.11 -15.38
C TYR A 58 3.84 22.94 -15.18
N LEU A 59 2.53 23.12 -15.41
CA LEU A 59 1.57 22.02 -15.38
C LEU A 59 1.81 21.00 -16.50
N PHE A 60 2.21 21.46 -17.69
CA PHE A 60 2.59 20.59 -18.79
C PHE A 60 3.88 19.81 -18.48
N ALA A 61 4.91 20.49 -17.96
CA ALA A 61 6.13 19.84 -17.49
C ALA A 61 5.84 18.78 -16.41
N LEU A 62 4.96 19.10 -15.45
CA LEU A 62 4.53 18.19 -14.40
C LEU A 62 3.82 16.95 -14.97
N ARG A 63 3.01 17.10 -16.02
CA ARG A 63 2.39 15.97 -16.75
C ARG A 63 3.46 15.07 -17.37
N GLY A 64 4.47 15.65 -18.02
CA GLY A 64 5.58 14.90 -18.62
C GLY A 64 6.36 14.07 -17.60
N VAL A 65 6.74 14.69 -16.48
CA VAL A 65 7.42 14.01 -15.36
C VAL A 65 6.54 12.89 -14.79
N LYS A 66 5.24 13.14 -14.59
CA LYS A 66 4.32 12.14 -14.08
C LYS A 66 4.24 10.91 -15.00
N ARG A 67 4.15 11.11 -16.32
CA ARG A 67 4.15 10.01 -17.30
C ARG A 67 5.44 9.18 -17.21
N GLN A 68 6.60 9.82 -17.04
CA GLN A 68 7.87 9.10 -16.87
C GLN A 68 7.90 8.29 -15.56
N VAL A 69 7.39 8.85 -14.46
CA VAL A 69 7.27 8.14 -13.19
C VAL A 69 6.33 6.95 -13.31
N ASP A 70 5.18 7.12 -13.96
CA ASP A 70 4.21 6.04 -14.17
C ASP A 70 4.79 4.93 -15.06
N ALA A 71 5.53 5.27 -16.12
CA ALA A 71 6.23 4.31 -16.97
C ALA A 71 7.31 3.54 -16.20
N ASN A 72 8.13 4.24 -15.41
CA ASN A 72 9.15 3.62 -14.55
C ASN A 72 8.52 2.68 -13.52
N TYR A 73 7.38 3.06 -12.92
CA TYR A 73 6.66 2.23 -11.97
C TYR A 73 6.10 0.97 -12.63
N ALA A 74 5.58 1.08 -13.87
CA ALA A 74 5.13 -0.06 -14.65
C ALA A 74 6.29 -1.03 -14.96
N GLU A 75 7.44 -0.52 -15.41
CA GLU A 75 8.64 -1.33 -15.65
C GLU A 75 9.13 -2.03 -14.38
N PHE A 76 9.22 -1.28 -13.28
CA PHE A 76 9.60 -1.83 -11.98
C PHE A 76 8.67 -2.97 -11.55
N THR A 77 7.36 -2.81 -11.72
CA THR A 77 6.36 -3.83 -11.37
C THR A 77 6.58 -5.11 -12.18
N VAL A 78 6.79 -4.99 -13.50
CA VAL A 78 7.06 -6.13 -14.39
C VAL A 78 8.36 -6.85 -13.97
N LEU A 79 9.42 -6.12 -13.65
CA LEU A 79 10.68 -6.71 -13.18
C LEU A 79 10.54 -7.41 -11.83
N GLN A 80 9.73 -6.85 -10.93
CA GLN A 80 9.47 -7.47 -9.64
C GLN A 80 8.74 -8.80 -9.82
N ASP A 81 7.72 -8.83 -10.67
CA ASP A 81 6.92 -10.04 -10.91
C ASP A 81 7.73 -11.11 -11.65
N PHE A 82 8.52 -10.74 -12.65
CA PHE A 82 9.45 -11.66 -13.31
C PHE A 82 10.41 -12.32 -12.31
N ASN A 83 10.96 -11.54 -11.37
CA ASN A 83 11.85 -12.08 -10.35
C ASN A 83 11.12 -12.98 -9.36
N LYS A 84 9.92 -12.60 -8.91
CA LYS A 84 9.07 -13.44 -8.04
C LYS A 84 8.79 -14.78 -8.73
N ASP A 85 8.35 -14.78 -9.98
CA ASP A 85 8.01 -15.99 -10.73
C ASP A 85 9.21 -16.93 -10.87
N ARG A 86 10.39 -16.37 -11.18
CA ARG A 86 11.63 -17.14 -11.25
C ARG A 86 12.02 -17.73 -9.89
N HIS A 87 11.79 -17.01 -8.80
CA HIS A 87 11.98 -17.52 -7.45
C HIS A 87 11.00 -18.65 -7.12
N VAL A 88 9.72 -18.49 -7.44
CA VAL A 88 8.69 -19.53 -7.25
C VAL A 88 8.99 -20.78 -8.08
N ALA A 89 9.43 -20.64 -9.33
CA ALA A 89 9.82 -21.77 -10.18
C ALA A 89 11.00 -22.56 -9.58
N ARG A 90 12.02 -21.87 -9.06
CA ARG A 90 13.13 -22.54 -8.36
C ARG A 90 12.68 -23.22 -7.07
N GLN A 91 11.87 -22.54 -6.26
CA GLN A 91 11.36 -23.08 -5.00
C GLN A 91 10.48 -24.31 -5.23
N SER A 92 9.57 -24.26 -6.19
CA SER A 92 8.70 -25.41 -6.51
C SER A 92 9.50 -26.64 -6.96
N GLY A 93 10.57 -26.45 -7.73
CA GLY A 93 11.51 -27.53 -8.07
C GLY A 93 12.20 -28.15 -6.85
N LEU A 94 12.59 -27.32 -5.87
CA LEU A 94 13.17 -27.80 -4.60
C LEU A 94 12.13 -28.50 -3.73
N ILE A 95 10.91 -27.98 -3.65
CA ILE A 95 9.79 -28.58 -2.92
C ILE A 95 9.50 -29.98 -3.47
N ARG A 96 9.38 -30.14 -4.80
CA ARG A 96 9.18 -31.47 -5.42
C ARG A 96 10.30 -32.46 -5.07
N ARG A 97 11.56 -32.00 -5.02
CA ARG A 97 12.70 -32.83 -4.59
C ARG A 97 12.59 -33.20 -3.11
N MET A 98 12.20 -32.26 -2.25
CA MET A 98 11.98 -32.52 -0.83
C MET A 98 10.84 -33.51 -0.60
N GLU A 99 9.74 -33.40 -1.34
CA GLU A 99 8.62 -34.33 -1.31
C GLU A 99 9.06 -35.73 -1.73
N TYR A 100 9.74 -35.85 -2.88
CA TYR A 100 10.30 -37.11 -3.34
C TYR A 100 11.18 -37.77 -2.27
N LEU A 101 12.15 -37.03 -1.73
CA LEU A 101 13.04 -37.53 -0.69
C LEU A 101 12.27 -37.93 0.57
N SER A 102 11.27 -37.14 0.99
CA SER A 102 10.45 -37.44 2.16
C SER A 102 9.63 -38.73 1.98
N VAL A 103 9.04 -38.93 0.81
CA VAL A 103 8.30 -40.16 0.46
C VAL A 103 9.24 -41.35 0.42
N THR A 104 10.43 -41.22 -0.18
CA THR A 104 11.45 -42.28 -0.20
C THR A 104 11.91 -42.65 1.21
N ILE A 105 12.21 -41.67 2.06
CA ILE A 105 12.60 -41.90 3.46
C ILE A 105 11.47 -42.60 4.22
N LYS A 106 10.21 -42.20 4.02
CA LYS A 106 9.04 -42.84 4.63
C LYS A 106 8.89 -44.30 4.17
N ALA A 107 9.10 -44.58 2.89
CA ALA A 107 9.07 -45.95 2.36
C ALA A 107 10.20 -46.80 2.96
N LEU A 108 11.43 -46.26 3.02
CA LEU A 108 12.58 -46.93 3.63
C LEU A 108 12.40 -47.16 5.14
N PHE A 109 11.77 -46.22 5.85
CA PHE A 109 11.52 -46.34 7.28
C PHE A 109 10.68 -47.59 7.62
N GLY A 110 9.81 -48.04 6.71
CA GLY A 110 9.08 -49.30 6.84
C GLY A 110 10.00 -50.52 7.02
N PHE A 111 11.15 -50.53 6.34
CA PHE A 111 12.16 -51.60 6.41
C PHE A 111 13.13 -51.42 7.58
N MET A 112 13.34 -50.18 8.05
CA MET A 112 14.28 -49.86 9.13
C MET A 112 13.62 -49.84 10.51
N ARG A 113 12.31 -50.11 10.62
CA ARG A 113 11.53 -49.92 11.84
C ARG A 113 12.27 -50.45 13.09
N PRO A 114 12.50 -49.60 14.10
CA PRO A 114 13.24 -50.01 15.28
C PRO A 114 12.54 -51.16 16.01
N ALA A 115 13.30 -52.18 16.39
CA ALA A 115 12.78 -53.28 17.20
C ALA A 115 12.36 -52.80 18.61
N GLY A 116 11.27 -53.34 19.14
CA GLY A 116 10.78 -53.05 20.51
C GLY A 116 9.89 -51.81 20.63
N LYS A 117 10.02 -51.07 21.74
CA LYS A 117 9.15 -49.92 22.10
C LYS A 117 9.55 -48.56 21.49
N LYS A 118 10.62 -48.51 20.67
CA LYS A 118 11.16 -47.25 20.14
C LYS A 118 10.29 -46.74 18.97
N LYS A 119 9.99 -45.44 18.94
CA LYS A 119 9.18 -44.79 17.88
C LYS A 119 10.02 -44.08 16.81
N SER A 120 11.33 -43.94 17.03
CA SER A 120 12.25 -43.19 16.15
C SER A 120 13.64 -43.82 16.08
N LEU A 121 14.39 -43.44 15.04
CA LEU A 121 15.78 -43.80 14.76
C LEU A 121 16.59 -42.52 14.53
N ASN A 122 17.78 -42.49 15.12
CA ASN A 122 18.78 -41.47 14.80
C ASN A 122 19.66 -41.99 13.65
N LEU A 123 19.76 -41.21 12.58
CA LEU A 123 20.58 -41.46 11.40
C LEU A 123 21.64 -40.35 11.30
N ILE A 124 22.65 -40.55 10.44
CA ILE A 124 23.73 -39.57 10.23
C ILE A 124 23.17 -38.20 9.79
N GLY A 125 22.11 -38.20 8.96
CA GLY A 125 21.49 -36.98 8.45
C GLY A 125 20.33 -36.41 9.28
N GLY A 126 19.98 -37.02 10.42
CA GLY A 126 18.85 -36.56 11.25
C GLY A 126 18.05 -37.68 11.91
N VAL A 127 16.81 -37.39 12.30
CA VAL A 127 15.94 -38.32 13.02
C VAL A 127 14.72 -38.66 12.19
N VAL A 128 14.38 -39.95 12.10
CA VAL A 128 13.15 -40.44 11.45
C VAL A 128 12.31 -41.21 12.45
N GLY A 129 11.00 -41.00 12.46
CA GLY A 129 10.13 -41.65 13.43
C GLY A 129 8.66 -41.32 13.26
N MET A 130 7.84 -42.00 14.04
CA MET A 130 6.39 -41.77 14.09
C MET A 130 6.06 -40.89 15.30
N ARG A 131 5.32 -39.81 15.08
CA ARG A 131 4.68 -39.03 16.14
C ARG A 131 3.17 -39.29 16.10
N ALA A 132 2.52 -39.26 17.26
CA ALA A 132 1.06 -39.21 17.30
C ALA A 132 0.65 -37.84 16.76
N GLN A 133 -0.19 -37.85 15.73
CA GLN A 133 -0.85 -36.64 15.26
C GLN A 133 -2.11 -36.47 16.11
N THR A 134 -2.29 -35.29 16.69
CA THR A 134 -3.57 -34.92 17.30
C THR A 134 -4.61 -34.86 16.20
N GLU A 135 -5.86 -35.21 16.51
CA GLU A 135 -6.96 -35.18 15.55
C GLU A 135 -7.06 -33.82 14.86
N GLU A 136 -7.31 -33.83 13.55
CA GLU A 136 -7.52 -32.62 12.77
C GLU A 136 -8.94 -32.12 13.02
N LEU A 137 -9.07 -30.90 13.55
CA LEU A 137 -10.36 -30.22 13.65
C LEU A 137 -10.72 -29.70 12.26
N VAL A 138 -11.67 -30.36 11.61
CA VAL A 138 -12.24 -29.91 10.34
C VAL A 138 -13.47 -29.08 10.65
N ILE A 139 -13.47 -27.80 10.24
CA ILE A 139 -14.63 -26.91 10.34
C ILE A 139 -15.25 -26.82 8.95
N GLU A 140 -16.47 -27.33 8.79
CA GLU A 140 -17.20 -27.31 7.52
C GLU A 140 -17.87 -25.95 7.25
N ASP A 141 -18.30 -25.25 8.30
CA ASP A 141 -18.96 -23.95 8.24
C ASP A 141 -18.54 -23.07 9.42
N ASP A 142 -17.62 -22.14 9.15
CA ASP A 142 -17.14 -21.17 10.14
C ASP A 142 -18.26 -20.27 10.67
N GLN A 143 -19.27 -19.93 9.85
CA GLN A 143 -20.34 -19.02 10.25
C GLN A 143 -21.31 -19.68 11.22
N ALA A 144 -21.65 -20.95 10.99
CA ALA A 144 -22.45 -21.73 11.93
C ALA A 144 -21.75 -21.88 13.29
N VAL A 145 -20.43 -22.12 13.29
CA VAL A 145 -19.64 -22.22 14.52
C VAL A 145 -19.55 -20.87 15.25
N ILE A 146 -19.39 -19.76 14.54
CA ILE A 146 -19.39 -18.42 15.12
C ILE A 146 -20.76 -18.10 15.74
N ALA A 147 -21.86 -18.37 15.03
CA ALA A 147 -23.21 -18.13 15.52
C ALA A 147 -23.52 -18.97 16.77
N TRP A 148 -23.19 -20.26 16.73
CA TRP A 148 -23.30 -21.15 17.90
C TRP A 148 -22.46 -20.65 19.08
N ALA A 149 -21.20 -20.25 18.85
CA ALA A 149 -20.31 -19.78 19.91
C ALA A 149 -20.81 -18.47 20.53
N GLN A 150 -21.42 -17.59 19.74
CA GLN A 150 -22.05 -16.36 20.21
C GLN A 150 -23.34 -16.64 21.01
N GLU A 151 -24.19 -17.54 20.52
CA GLU A 151 -25.43 -17.96 21.20
C GLU A 151 -25.13 -18.61 22.56
N GLN A 152 -24.15 -19.50 22.60
CA GLN A 152 -23.73 -20.22 23.80
C GLN A 152 -22.74 -19.44 24.68
N GLN A 153 -22.38 -18.21 24.29
CA GLN A 153 -21.44 -17.33 25.00
C GLN A 153 -20.10 -18.01 25.32
N VAL A 154 -19.58 -18.84 24.41
CA VAL A 154 -18.33 -19.57 24.62
C VAL A 154 -17.15 -18.63 24.37
N ALA A 155 -16.55 -18.15 25.47
CA ALA A 155 -15.41 -17.26 25.41
C ALA A 155 -14.18 -17.93 24.75
N GLY A 156 -13.46 -17.18 23.91
CA GLY A 156 -12.19 -17.60 23.32
C GLY A 156 -12.27 -18.25 21.94
N ILE A 157 -13.47 -18.60 21.45
CA ILE A 157 -13.66 -19.14 20.09
C ILE A 157 -13.72 -18.02 19.05
N VAL A 158 -14.47 -16.95 19.33
CA VAL A 158 -14.65 -15.81 18.41
C VAL A 158 -13.81 -14.62 18.87
N LYS A 159 -12.91 -14.15 18.00
CA LYS A 159 -12.12 -12.93 18.23
C LYS A 159 -12.80 -11.74 17.56
N VAL A 160 -13.41 -10.86 18.35
CA VAL A 160 -14.02 -9.62 17.85
C VAL A 160 -12.98 -8.50 17.84
N THR A 161 -12.81 -7.85 16.68
CA THR A 161 -11.99 -6.63 16.56
C THR A 161 -12.92 -5.46 16.32
N LEU A 162 -13.00 -4.53 17.28
CA LEU A 162 -13.80 -3.33 17.15
C LEU A 162 -13.01 -2.27 16.37
N SER A 163 -13.61 -1.71 15.32
CA SER A 163 -13.04 -0.62 14.53
C SER A 163 -13.98 0.58 14.55
N LEU A 164 -13.40 1.79 14.48
CA LEU A 164 -14.14 3.04 14.46
C LEU A 164 -14.33 3.52 13.02
N ASP A 165 -15.58 3.69 12.58
CA ASP A 165 -15.86 4.36 11.32
C ASP A 165 -15.72 5.88 11.46
N ARG A 166 -14.60 6.41 10.98
CA ARG A 166 -14.29 7.84 11.02
C ARG A 166 -15.16 8.67 10.06
N LYS A 167 -15.68 8.07 8.99
CA LYS A 167 -16.50 8.77 8.00
C LYS A 167 -17.90 9.02 8.57
N GLU A 168 -18.51 8.00 9.16
CA GLU A 168 -19.80 8.14 9.84
C GLU A 168 -19.69 9.07 11.04
N LEU A 169 -18.65 8.91 11.86
CA LEU A 169 -18.38 9.80 12.98
C LEU A 169 -18.25 11.27 12.54
N ARG A 170 -17.59 11.52 11.41
CA ARG A 170 -17.47 12.87 10.85
C ARG A 170 -18.82 13.42 10.39
N SER A 171 -19.60 12.63 9.67
CA SER A 171 -20.95 13.01 9.22
C SER A 171 -21.83 13.38 10.42
N HIS A 172 -21.83 12.55 11.46
CA HIS A 172 -22.55 12.83 12.71
C HIS A 172 -22.13 14.15 13.37
N MET A 173 -20.82 14.41 13.44
CA MET A 173 -20.28 15.66 13.98
C MET A 173 -20.62 16.90 13.14
N GLU A 174 -20.68 16.76 11.82
CA GLU A 174 -21.05 17.83 10.89
C GLU A 174 -22.56 18.16 11.01
N HIS A 175 -23.42 17.14 11.06
CA HIS A 175 -24.87 17.31 11.30
C HIS A 175 -25.14 18.00 12.65
N ALA A 176 -24.53 17.52 13.73
CA ALA A 176 -24.67 18.11 15.07
C ALA A 176 -24.18 19.57 15.12
N ARG A 177 -23.18 19.94 14.30
CA ARG A 177 -22.69 21.33 14.20
C ARG A 177 -23.65 22.22 13.39
N GLN A 178 -24.26 21.70 12.34
CA GLN A 178 -25.16 22.45 11.46
C GLN A 178 -26.48 22.78 12.16
N GLU A 179 -27.06 21.83 12.88
CA GLU A 179 -28.31 22.05 13.64
C GLU A 179 -28.12 23.04 14.79
N ARG A 180 -26.98 22.99 15.50
CA ARG A 180 -26.63 23.99 16.53
C ARG A 180 -26.53 25.41 15.97
N ARG A 181 -26.15 25.57 14.69
CA ARG A 181 -26.11 26.87 14.01
C ARG A 181 -27.51 27.36 13.62
N VAL A 182 -28.44 26.46 13.29
CA VAL A 182 -29.79 26.81 12.81
C VAL A 182 -30.76 27.07 13.97
N LEU A 183 -30.66 26.32 15.07
CA LEU A 183 -31.66 26.33 16.15
C LEU A 183 -31.34 27.25 17.35
N GLY A 184 -30.28 28.05 17.29
CA GLY A 184 -30.00 29.02 18.36
C GLY A 184 -29.94 28.40 19.75
N SER A 185 -28.91 27.61 20.04
CA SER A 185 -28.50 27.22 21.40
C SER A 185 -29.46 26.41 22.28
N VAL A 186 -30.53 25.80 21.76
CA VAL A 186 -31.21 24.74 22.52
C VAL A 186 -30.43 23.43 22.31
N ALA A 187 -29.39 23.23 23.10
CA ALA A 187 -28.61 22.01 23.08
C ALA A 187 -29.47 20.85 23.61
N ASP A 188 -29.85 19.94 22.73
CA ASP A 188 -30.42 18.64 23.08
C ASP A 188 -29.37 17.85 23.91
N PRO A 189 -29.64 17.50 25.18
CA PRO A 189 -28.66 16.89 26.09
C PRO A 189 -28.14 15.52 25.61
N ASP A 190 -28.84 14.88 24.67
CA ASP A 190 -28.43 13.60 24.06
C ASP A 190 -27.46 13.77 22.87
N ARG A 191 -27.15 14.99 22.44
CA ARG A 191 -26.24 15.31 21.30
C ARG A 191 -24.95 15.98 21.75
N ILE A 192 -24.35 15.44 22.81
CA ILE A 192 -23.00 15.79 23.28
C ILE A 192 -21.99 15.16 22.30
N PRO A 193 -20.99 15.92 21.81
CA PRO A 193 -19.97 15.34 20.95
C PRO A 193 -19.29 14.16 21.67
N PRO A 194 -19.03 13.03 20.98
CA PRO A 194 -18.41 11.88 21.60
C PRO A 194 -17.06 12.26 22.24
N PRO A 195 -16.76 11.70 23.43
CA PRO A 195 -15.56 12.06 24.18
C PRO A 195 -14.29 11.79 23.34
N GLY A 196 -13.35 12.74 23.39
CA GLY A 196 -12.06 12.62 22.69
C GLY A 196 -12.07 12.96 21.19
N VAL A 197 -13.18 13.50 20.64
CA VAL A 197 -13.30 13.84 19.22
C VAL A 197 -13.54 15.34 19.01
N THR A 198 -12.69 15.98 18.22
CA THR A 198 -12.86 17.39 17.82
C THR A 198 -12.87 17.54 16.31
N LEU A 199 -13.83 18.28 15.76
CA LEU A 199 -13.89 18.59 14.34
C LEU A 199 -13.21 19.93 14.05
N GLY A 200 -11.94 19.90 13.66
CA GLY A 200 -11.18 21.08 13.23
C GLY A 200 -11.45 21.44 11.78
N ALA A 201 -11.47 22.74 11.46
CA ALA A 201 -11.40 23.20 10.07
C ALA A 201 -9.99 22.90 9.54
N ARG A 202 -9.90 22.25 8.38
CA ARG A 202 -8.61 22.11 7.70
C ARG A 202 -8.34 23.40 6.93
N PRO A 203 -7.09 23.93 6.96
CA PRO A 203 -6.73 25.04 6.09
C PRO A 203 -6.87 24.62 4.64
N ASP A 204 -7.17 25.59 3.77
CA ASP A 204 -7.12 25.37 2.33
C ASP A 204 -5.69 24.99 1.94
N MET A 205 -5.57 23.93 1.15
CA MET A 205 -4.28 23.41 0.69
C MET A 205 -4.12 23.73 -0.77
N PHE A 206 -2.94 24.23 -1.15
CA PHE A 206 -2.57 24.35 -2.56
C PHE A 206 -2.66 22.98 -3.24
N TYR A 207 -3.20 22.96 -4.45
CA TYR A 207 -3.22 21.80 -5.32
C TYR A 207 -2.86 22.20 -6.75
N ALA A 208 -2.09 21.36 -7.42
CA ALA A 208 -1.79 21.47 -8.84
C ALA A 208 -2.00 20.09 -9.46
N THR A 209 -3.00 19.98 -10.33
CA THR A 209 -3.36 18.72 -10.97
C THR A 209 -3.19 18.91 -12.48
N PRO A 210 -2.20 18.27 -13.12
CA PRO A 210 -2.09 18.31 -14.57
C PRO A 210 -3.31 17.68 -15.23
N ALA A 211 -3.65 18.13 -16.44
CA ALA A 211 -4.73 17.56 -17.22
C ALA A 211 -4.54 16.05 -17.43
N LYS A 212 -5.64 15.30 -17.41
CA LYS A 212 -5.64 13.87 -17.73
C LYS A 212 -5.54 13.69 -19.25
N ASP A 213 -4.85 12.63 -19.65
CA ASP A 213 -4.92 12.08 -21.01
C ASP A 213 -6.31 11.53 -21.32
#